data_AF-A0A015JCH6-F1
#
_entry.id   AF-A0A015JCH6-F1
#
_cell.length_a   1.000
_cell.length_b   1.000
_cell.length_c   1.000
_cell.angle_alpha   90.00
_cell.angle_beta   90.00
_cell.angle_gamma   90.00
#
_symmetry.space_group_name_H-M   'P 1'
#
loop_
_entity.id
_entity.type
_entity.pdbx_description
1 polymer ?
#
loop_
_entity_poly.entity_id
_entity_poly.type
_entity_poly.pdbx_seq_one_letter_code
_entity_poly.pdbx_strand_id
1 'polypeptide(L)'
;MDEVERKYPYDYFMQGLFHQDIENFYTEREIETAKKQVEIESYMLRNGILHGQEKEIVNYNIQKIAENVVPWWEETDTWKLSELLEKNNLFI
;
A
#
# COMPACT_ATOMS: atom_id res chain seq x y z
N MET A 1 5.59 16.46 16.61
CA MET A 1 7.03 16.43 16.90
C MET A 1 7.43 14.98 17.07
N ASP A 2 7.69 14.34 15.94
CA ASP A 2 8.09 12.93 15.89
C ASP A 2 9.44 12.72 16.58
N GLU A 3 9.71 11.47 16.97
CA GLU A 3 10.94 11.13 17.70
C GLU A 3 12.21 11.50 16.92
N VAL A 4 12.13 11.47 15.58
CA VAL A 4 13.20 11.90 14.65
C VAL A 4 13.41 13.41 14.67
N GLU A 5 12.33 14.21 14.64
CA GLU A 5 12.40 15.68 14.71
C GLU A 5 13.01 16.16 16.03
N ARG A 6 12.77 15.42 17.12
CA ARG A 6 13.36 15.72 18.44
C ARG A 6 14.85 15.37 18.51
N LYS A 7 15.27 14.33 17.79
CA LYS A 7 16.66 13.82 17.78
C LYS A 7 17.56 14.61 16.83
N TYR A 8 17.00 15.14 15.74
CA TYR A 8 17.72 15.89 14.72
C TYR A 8 17.03 17.22 14.38
N PRO A 9 16.87 18.16 15.32
CA PRO A 9 15.97 19.32 15.17
C PRO A 9 16.30 20.29 14.03
N TYR A 10 17.51 20.23 13.46
CA TYR A 10 17.95 21.11 12.36
C TYR A 10 18.68 20.38 11.22
N ASP A 11 18.70 19.03 11.26
CA ASP A 11 19.36 18.23 10.23
C ASP A 11 18.30 17.64 9.30
N TYR A 12 17.81 18.49 8.40
CA TYR A 12 16.78 18.15 7.41
C TYR A 12 17.18 17.00 6.49
N PHE A 13 18.49 16.81 6.26
CA PHE A 13 18.99 15.70 5.47
C PHE A 13 18.78 14.37 6.20
N MET A 14 19.16 14.31 7.48
CA MET A 14 18.93 13.12 8.30
C MET A 14 17.44 12.86 8.53
N GLN A 15 16.64 13.91 8.79
CA GLN A 15 15.19 13.76 8.89
C GLN A 15 14.58 13.19 7.59
N GLY A 16 14.99 13.71 6.42
CA GLY A 16 14.49 13.25 5.12
C GLY A 16 14.86 11.80 4.81
N LEU A 17 16.10 11.40 5.09
CA LEU A 17 16.54 10.00 4.93
C LEU A 17 15.72 9.04 5.79
N PHE A 18 15.49 9.36 7.06
CA PHE A 18 14.68 8.53 7.94
C PHE A 18 13.23 8.43 7.48
N HIS A 19 12.63 9.52 7.01
CA HIS A 19 11.27 9.48 6.46
C HIS A 19 11.21 8.60 5.21
N GLN A 20 12.18 8.74 4.29
CA GLN A 20 12.25 7.93 3.08
C GLN A 20 12.45 6.44 3.39
N ASP A 21 13.32 6.10 4.36
CA ASP A 21 13.55 4.72 4.80
C ASP A 21 12.29 4.11 5.43
N ILE A 22 11.56 4.91 6.22
CA ILE A 22 10.29 4.50 6.82
C ILE A 22 9.22 4.27 5.74
N GLU A 23 9.08 5.20 4.79
CA GLU A 23 8.15 5.06 3.66
C GLU A 23 8.47 3.82 2.83
N ASN A 24 9.73 3.64 2.44
CA ASN A 24 10.19 2.46 1.70
C ASN A 24 9.86 1.16 2.46
N PHE A 25 10.11 1.10 3.77
CA PHE A 25 9.81 -0.07 4.59
C PHE A 25 8.30 -0.40 4.58
N TYR A 26 7.44 0.61 4.70
CA TYR A 26 5.99 0.40 4.67
C TYR A 26 5.52 -0.04 3.27
N THR A 27 6.04 0.58 2.20
CA THR A 27 5.72 0.19 0.81
C THR A 27 6.14 -1.25 0.51
N GLU A 28 7.36 -1.64 0.90
CA GLU A 28 7.83 -3.03 0.72
C GLU A 28 6.94 -4.02 1.47
N ARG A 29 6.58 -3.70 2.72
CA ARG A 29 5.69 -4.55 3.52
C ARG A 29 4.30 -4.68 2.90
N GLU A 30 3.75 -3.60 2.34
CA GLU A 30 2.46 -3.64 1.65
C GLU A 30 2.54 -4.49 0.38
N ILE A 31 3.61 -4.37 -0.42
CA ILE A 31 3.85 -5.21 -1.60
C ILE A 31 3.95 -6.69 -1.21
N GLU A 32 4.69 -7.03 -0.15
CA GLU A 32 4.84 -8.40 0.32
C GLU A 32 3.52 -8.98 0.84
N THR A 33 2.67 -8.15 1.45
CA THR A 33 1.33 -8.55 1.87
C THR A 33 0.44 -8.81 0.65
N ALA A 34 0.49 -7.91 -0.33
CA ALA A 34 -0.27 -8.05 -1.56
C ALA A 34 0.15 -9.29 -2.38
N LYS A 35 1.45 -9.60 -2.45
CA LYS A 35 1.96 -10.84 -3.06
C LYS A 35 1.32 -12.09 -2.47
N LYS A 36 1.25 -12.19 -1.14
CA LYS A 36 0.66 -13.34 -0.43
C LYS A 36 -0.83 -13.48 -0.72
N GLN A 37 -1.56 -12.37 -0.78
CA GLN A 37 -2.98 -12.40 -1.13
C GLN A 37 -3.19 -12.84 -2.57
N VAL A 38 -2.43 -12.29 -3.52
CA VAL A 38 -2.53 -12.64 -4.94
C VAL A 38 -2.11 -14.08 -5.20
N GLU A 39 -1.19 -14.64 -4.40
CA GLU A 39 -0.87 -16.06 -4.46
C GLU A 39 -2.10 -16.93 -4.16
N ILE A 40 -2.84 -16.62 -3.09
CA ILE A 40 -4.08 -17.32 -2.73
C ILE A 40 -5.12 -17.19 -3.86
N GLU A 41 -5.32 -15.97 -4.37
CA GLU A 41 -6.25 -15.69 -5.48
C GLU A 41 -5.86 -16.47 -6.76
N SER A 42 -4.56 -16.59 -7.05
CA SER A 42 -4.05 -17.40 -8.16
C SER A 42 -4.42 -18.88 -8.03
N TYR A 43 -4.33 -19.45 -6.83
CA TYR A 43 -4.80 -20.81 -6.58
C TYR A 43 -6.31 -20.94 -6.76
N MET A 44 -7.10 -19.97 -6.29
CA MET A 44 -8.54 -19.95 -6.50
C MET A 44 -8.91 -19.91 -7.99
N LEU A 45 -8.20 -19.08 -8.78
CA LEU A 45 -8.36 -19.00 -10.22
C LEU A 45 -8.05 -20.33 -10.91
N ARG A 46 -6.91 -20.95 -10.58
CA ARG A 46 -6.48 -22.24 -11.14
C ARG A 46 -7.43 -23.39 -10.79
N ASN A 47 -7.98 -23.38 -9.59
CA ASN A 47 -8.95 -24.37 -9.14
C ASN A 47 -10.36 -24.14 -9.69
N GLY A 48 -10.57 -23.09 -10.49
CA GLY A 48 -11.86 -22.78 -11.12
C GLY A 48 -12.92 -22.27 -10.13
N ILE A 49 -12.51 -21.77 -8.97
CA ILE A 49 -13.41 -21.25 -7.93
C ILE A 49 -14.03 -19.91 -8.35
N LEU A 50 -13.28 -19.09 -9.09
CA LEU A 50 -13.68 -17.73 -9.48
C LEU A 50 -14.47 -17.73 -10.79
N HIS A 51 -15.45 -16.83 -10.93
CA HIS A 51 -16.28 -16.71 -12.12
C HIS A 51 -16.51 -15.25 -12.57
N GLY A 52 -16.77 -15.06 -13.87
CA GLY A 52 -17.06 -13.73 -14.42
C GLY A 52 -15.98 -12.70 -14.09
N GLN A 53 -16.40 -11.57 -13.52
CA GLN A 53 -15.55 -10.43 -13.16
C GLN A 53 -14.45 -10.80 -12.16
N GLU A 54 -14.66 -11.77 -11.28
CA GLU A 54 -13.64 -12.18 -10.31
C GLU A 54 -12.38 -12.71 -10.99
N LYS A 55 -12.52 -13.40 -12.13
CA LYS A 55 -11.37 -13.87 -12.92
C LYS A 55 -10.59 -12.70 -13.50
N GLU A 56 -11.28 -11.68 -13.99
CA GLU A 56 -10.67 -10.50 -14.60
C GLU A 56 -9.88 -9.71 -13.55
N ILE A 57 -10.47 -9.50 -12.37
CA ILE A 57 -9.83 -8.84 -11.23
C ILE A 57 -8.58 -9.59 -10.80
N VAL A 58 -8.65 -10.92 -10.60
CA VAL A 58 -7.48 -11.68 -10.16
C VAL A 58 -6.38 -11.73 -11.22
N ASN A 59 -6.73 -11.80 -12.51
CA ASN A 59 -5.73 -11.70 -13.57
C ASN A 59 -5.03 -10.33 -13.57
N TYR A 60 -5.78 -9.24 -13.34
CA TYR A 60 -5.22 -7.90 -13.17
C TYR A 60 -4.29 -7.83 -11.95
N ASN A 61 -4.72 -8.38 -10.80
CA ASN A 61 -3.91 -8.40 -9.58
C ASN A 61 -2.58 -9.15 -9.78
N ILE A 62 -2.61 -10.29 -10.48
CA ILE A 62 -1.40 -11.05 -10.84
C ILE A 62 -0.44 -10.21 -11.69
N GLN A 63 -0.96 -9.47 -12.67
CA GLN A 63 -0.14 -8.57 -13.51
C GLN A 63 0.48 -7.44 -12.67
N LYS A 64 -0.28 -6.80 -11.79
CA LYS A 64 0.22 -5.71 -10.93
C LYS A 64 1.30 -6.16 -9.96
N ILE A 65 1.16 -7.35 -9.38
CA ILE A 65 2.20 -7.91 -8.52
C ILE A 65 3.48 -8.25 -9.30
N ALA A 66 3.39 -8.68 -10.56
CA ALA A 66 4.58 -8.86 -11.39
C ALA A 66 5.34 -7.55 -11.66
N GLU A 67 4.64 -6.41 -11.58
CA GLU A 67 5.22 -5.05 -11.64
C GLU A 67 5.71 -4.55 -10.26
N ASN A 68 5.61 -5.37 -9.19
CA ASN A 68 5.78 -4.98 -7.79
C ASN A 68 4.89 -3.80 -7.35
N VAL A 69 3.68 -3.70 -7.91
CA VAL A 69 2.69 -2.69 -7.56
C VAL A 69 1.56 -3.33 -6.76
N VAL A 70 1.16 -2.69 -5.66
CA VAL A 70 0.00 -3.12 -4.88
C VAL A 70 -1.28 -2.88 -5.72
N PRO A 71 -2.07 -3.92 -6.06
CA PRO A 71 -3.15 -3.77 -7.06
C PRO A 71 -4.26 -2.80 -6.67
N TRP A 72 -4.47 -2.55 -5.38
CA TRP A 72 -5.54 -1.69 -4.82
C TRP A 72 -5.01 -0.37 -4.24
N TRP A 73 -3.76 0.00 -4.52
CA TRP A 73 -3.13 1.16 -3.85
C TRP A 73 -3.83 2.50 -4.14
N GLU A 74 -4.27 2.73 -5.38
CA GLU A 74 -4.95 3.98 -5.78
C GLU A 74 -6.28 4.21 -5.03
N GLU A 75 -7.02 3.16 -4.70
CA GLU A 75 -8.26 3.25 -3.90
C GLU A 75 -7.98 3.36 -2.40
N THR A 76 -6.86 2.82 -1.93
CA THR A 76 -6.53 2.81 -0.50
C THR A 76 -6.04 4.17 -0.02
N ASP A 77 -5.27 4.89 -0.82
CA ASP A 77 -4.78 6.23 -0.46
C ASP A 77 -5.92 7.25 -0.43
N THR A 78 -6.88 7.17 -1.34
CA THR A 78 -8.06 8.04 -1.33
C THR A 78 -8.95 7.79 -0.12
N TRP A 79 -9.18 6.52 0.26
CA TRP A 79 -9.94 6.20 1.47
C TRP A 79 -9.20 6.57 2.76
N LYS A 80 -7.91 6.22 2.90
CA LYS A 80 -7.09 6.59 4.06
C LYS A 80 -7.00 8.11 4.23
N LEU A 81 -6.85 8.87 3.13
CA LEU A 81 -6.89 10.34 3.15
C LEU A 81 -8.26 10.86 3.58
N SER A 82 -9.35 10.28 3.08
CA SER A 82 -10.71 10.68 3.46
C SER A 82 -10.98 10.44 4.96
N GLU A 83 -10.52 9.31 5.50
CA GLU A 83 -10.68 8.96 6.90
C GLU A 83 -9.82 9.87 7.81
N LEU A 84 -8.62 10.25 7.36
CA LEU A 84 -7.78 11.23 8.05
C LEU A 84 -8.40 12.64 8.03
N LEU A 85 -9.02 13.05 6.92
CA LEU A 85 -9.69 14.34 6.81
C LEU A 85 -10.95 14.41 7.69
N GLU A 86 -11.73 13.32 7.77
CA GLU A 86 -12.87 13.18 8.69
C GLU A 86 -12.44 13.24 10.15
N LYS A 87 -11.41 12.48 10.52
CA LYS A 87 -10.93 12.44 11.91
C LYS A 87 -10.34 13.76 12.40
N ASN A 88 -9.86 14.61 11.49
CA ASN A 88 -9.24 15.89 11.83
C ASN A 88 -10.15 17.11 11.60
N ASN A 89 -11.43 16.94 11.21
CA ASN A 89 -12.35 18.04 10.85
C ASN A 89 -11.75 19.02 9.82
N LEU A 90 -11.02 18.50 8.83
CA LEU A 90 -10.33 19.32 7.82
C LEU A 90 -11.14 19.48 6.52
N PHE A 91 -12.44 19.17 6.53
CA PHE A 91 -13.32 19.53 5.43
C PHE A 91 -13.48 21.05 5.38
N ILE A 92 -12.94 21.68 4.33
CA ILE A 92 -13.17 23.09 3.98
C ILE A 92 -14.56 23.22 3.36
#